data_AF-A0A2N3DK06-F1
#
_entry.id   AF-A0A2N3DK06-F1
#
_cell.length_a   1.000
_cell.length_b   1.000
_cell.length_c   1.000
_cell.angle_alpha   90.00
_cell.angle_beta   90.00
_cell.angle_gamma   90.00
#
_symmetry.space_group_name_H-M   'P 1'
#
loop_
_entity.id
_entity.type
_entity.pdbx_description
1 polymer ?
#
loop_
_entity_poly.entity_id
_entity_poly.type
_entity_poly.pdbx_seq_one_letter_code
_entity_poly.pdbx_strand_id
1 'polypeptide(L)'
;MTVETDAQGHKGVTLLTINRPQALNALNSKVLEELIHAFAAYQADGSQLCAVLTGSGDKAFAAGADIKEMSDKAAADFFLDDFFSPWTAEIVKKTRKPWIAAVNGFALGGGCELAMMADFIIASDKAKFGQPEIKLGVAPGMGGSQRLTRAIGKSKSMEMCLTGRMMAAEEAERSNLIARVVPHEDLIAETLKT
;
A
#
# COMPACT_ATOMS: atom_id res chain seq x y z
N MET A 1 -0.65 0.16 14.52
CA MET A 1 0.56 0.14 13.67
C MET A 1 1.80 0.07 14.57
N THR A 2 2.93 -0.44 14.08
CA THR A 2 4.24 -0.36 14.78
C THR A 2 5.24 0.45 13.95
N VAL A 3 6.16 1.13 14.64
CA VAL A 3 7.20 1.99 14.05
C VAL A 3 8.53 1.62 14.69
N GLU A 4 9.54 1.33 13.89
CA GLU A 4 10.90 1.01 14.32
C GLU A 4 11.88 1.91 13.58
N THR A 5 12.66 2.73 14.30
CA THR A 5 13.73 3.56 13.76
C THR A 5 15.05 2.82 13.79
N ASP A 6 15.96 3.12 12.85
CA ASP A 6 17.21 2.38 12.66
C ASP A 6 16.97 0.86 12.56
N ALA A 7 15.95 0.51 11.78
CA ALA A 7 15.33 -0.80 11.79
C ALA A 7 16.35 -1.92 11.53
N GLN A 8 16.38 -2.93 12.39
CA GLN A 8 17.33 -4.04 12.35
C GLN A 8 18.81 -3.60 12.23
N GLY A 9 19.17 -2.43 12.77
CA GLY A 9 20.51 -1.86 12.72
C GLY A 9 20.82 -1.05 11.46
N HIS A 10 19.87 -0.91 10.53
CA HIS A 10 19.99 -0.06 9.35
C HIS A 10 19.75 1.40 9.72
N LYS A 11 20.84 2.11 10.05
CA LYS A 11 20.78 3.53 10.45
C LYS A 11 20.07 4.39 9.40
N GLY A 12 19.16 5.23 9.87
CA GLY A 12 18.40 6.14 9.04
C GLY A 12 17.26 5.47 8.25
N VAL A 13 16.89 4.23 8.58
CA VAL A 13 15.74 3.56 7.98
C VAL A 13 14.63 3.38 9.02
N THR A 14 13.43 3.86 8.70
CA THR A 14 12.23 3.68 9.52
C THR A 14 11.35 2.58 8.95
N LEU A 15 11.10 1.52 9.72
CA LEU A 15 10.16 0.45 9.35
C LEU A 15 8.79 0.73 9.95
N LEU A 16 7.79 0.87 9.08
CA LEU A 16 6.38 1.06 9.40
C LEU A 16 5.62 -0.24 9.11
N THR A 17 4.86 -0.74 10.08
CA THR A 17 4.08 -1.97 9.90
C THR A 17 2.61 -1.77 10.25
N ILE A 18 1.74 -1.95 9.26
CA ILE A 18 0.28 -2.00 9.47
C ILE A 18 -0.02 -3.27 10.28
N ASN A 19 -0.64 -3.13 11.45
CA ASN A 19 -0.83 -4.24 12.39
C ASN A 19 -2.31 -4.50 12.70
N ARG A 20 -3.02 -5.09 11.73
CA ARG A 20 -4.40 -5.60 11.86
C ARG A 20 -4.55 -6.96 11.15
N PRO A 21 -3.72 -7.98 11.47
CA PRO A 21 -3.65 -9.22 10.70
C PRO A 21 -4.97 -10.02 10.71
N GLN A 22 -5.77 -9.89 11.78
CA GLN A 22 -7.10 -10.49 11.90
C GLN A 22 -8.11 -9.97 10.86
N ALA A 23 -7.86 -8.79 10.30
CA ALA A 23 -8.63 -8.19 9.22
C ALA A 23 -7.81 -8.08 7.93
N LEU A 24 -6.75 -8.89 7.79
CA LEU A 24 -5.83 -8.87 6.65
C LEU A 24 -5.28 -7.45 6.36
N ASN A 25 -5.01 -6.69 7.43
CA ASN A 25 -4.52 -5.32 7.36
C ASN A 25 -5.43 -4.38 6.55
N ALA A 26 -6.75 -4.59 6.58
CA ALA A 26 -7.72 -3.71 5.94
C ALA A 26 -7.55 -2.25 6.38
N LEU A 27 -7.71 -1.33 5.42
CA LEU A 27 -7.51 0.11 5.58
C LEU A 27 -8.81 0.77 6.05
N ASN A 28 -8.78 1.34 7.25
CA ASN A 28 -9.89 2.09 7.84
C ASN A 28 -9.39 3.46 8.32
N SER A 29 -10.29 4.34 8.79
CA SER A 29 -9.90 5.69 9.26
C SER A 29 -8.85 5.67 10.37
N LYS A 30 -8.88 4.66 11.25
CA LYS A 30 -7.85 4.50 12.30
C LYS A 30 -6.47 4.17 11.71
N VAL A 31 -6.40 3.27 10.74
CA VAL A 31 -5.13 2.95 10.04
C VAL A 31 -4.60 4.16 9.30
N LEU A 32 -5.48 4.94 8.66
CA LEU A 32 -5.11 6.21 8.02
C LEU A 32 -4.50 7.18 9.03
N GLU A 33 -5.17 7.43 10.16
CA GLU A 33 -4.67 8.33 11.21
C GLU A 33 -3.31 7.87 11.76
N GLU A 34 -3.18 6.58 12.04
CA GLU A 34 -1.92 5.97 12.46
C GLU A 34 -0.80 6.25 11.43
N LEU A 35 -1.04 5.96 10.14
CA LEU A 35 -0.07 6.20 9.08
C LEU A 35 0.29 7.68 8.94
N ILE A 36 -0.69 8.58 9.00
CA ILE A 36 -0.45 10.03 8.97
C ILE A 36 0.53 10.44 10.07
N HIS A 37 0.29 9.98 11.31
CA HIS A 37 1.19 10.29 12.43
C HIS A 37 2.59 9.71 12.24
N ALA A 38 2.73 8.46 11.76
CA ALA A 38 4.07 7.90 11.52
C ALA A 38 4.82 8.58 10.38
N PHE A 39 4.16 8.86 9.26
CA PHE A 39 4.80 9.56 8.14
C PHE A 39 5.18 10.99 8.52
N ALA A 40 4.38 11.67 9.35
CA ALA A 40 4.74 12.99 9.88
C ALA A 40 5.96 12.91 10.83
N ALA A 41 5.99 11.93 11.73
CA ALA A 41 7.13 11.72 12.64
C ALA A 41 8.40 11.35 11.86
N TYR A 42 8.29 10.41 10.91
CA TYR A 42 9.36 10.09 9.97
C TYR A 42 9.84 11.36 9.27
N GLN A 43 8.95 12.11 8.61
CA GLN A 43 9.31 13.32 7.86
C GLN A 43 10.03 14.37 8.71
N ALA A 44 9.67 14.53 9.99
CA ALA A 44 10.26 15.50 10.90
C ALA A 44 11.64 15.07 11.46
N ASP A 45 11.92 13.77 11.53
CA ASP A 45 13.19 13.26 12.05
C ASP A 45 14.29 13.34 10.98
N GLY A 46 15.26 14.24 11.19
CA GLY A 46 16.41 14.43 10.31
C GLY A 46 17.42 13.28 10.32
N SER A 47 17.37 12.39 11.31
CA SER A 47 18.22 11.20 11.36
C SER A 47 17.72 10.07 10.44
N GLN A 48 16.43 10.09 10.10
CA GLN A 48 15.79 9.07 9.27
C GLN A 48 15.76 9.55 7.81
N LEU A 49 16.18 8.70 6.87
CA LEU A 49 16.41 9.05 5.46
C LEU A 49 15.47 8.30 4.52
N CYS A 50 15.08 7.06 4.85
CA CYS A 50 14.13 6.26 4.09
C CYS A 50 13.11 5.60 5.02
N ALA A 51 11.87 5.44 4.56
CA ALA A 51 10.88 4.61 5.24
C ALA A 51 10.54 3.35 4.44
N VAL A 52 10.30 2.25 5.13
CA VAL A 52 9.77 1.01 4.56
C VAL A 52 8.40 0.76 5.15
N LEU A 53 7.38 0.60 4.33
CA LEU A 53 6.03 0.23 4.77
C LEU A 53 5.76 -1.25 4.44
N THR A 54 5.28 -2.00 5.42
CA THR A 54 4.85 -3.41 5.26
C THR A 54 3.56 -3.70 6.04
N GLY A 55 2.97 -4.89 5.84
CA GLY A 55 1.87 -5.40 6.64
C GLY A 55 2.34 -6.47 7.63
N SER A 56 1.73 -6.56 8.81
CA SER A 56 2.06 -7.61 9.78
C SER A 56 1.51 -8.97 9.37
N GLY A 57 2.19 -10.02 9.86
CA GLY A 57 1.89 -11.41 9.52
C GLY A 57 2.28 -11.79 8.09
N ASP A 58 1.91 -13.00 7.67
CA ASP A 58 2.46 -13.60 6.43
C ASP A 58 1.47 -13.59 5.27
N LYS A 59 0.27 -13.02 5.47
CA LYS A 59 -0.85 -13.13 4.51
C LYS A 59 -1.08 -11.89 3.67
N ALA A 60 -0.94 -10.70 4.25
CA ALA A 60 -1.39 -9.47 3.60
C ALA A 60 -0.49 -8.28 3.93
N PHE A 61 -0.19 -7.51 2.90
CA PHE A 61 0.26 -6.14 3.06
C PHE A 61 -0.93 -5.28 3.53
N ALA A 62 -1.98 -5.27 2.70
CA ALA A 62 -3.30 -4.71 3.02
C ALA A 62 -4.33 -5.25 2.02
N ALA A 63 -5.41 -5.86 2.52
CA ALA A 63 -6.46 -6.46 1.69
C ALA A 63 -7.63 -5.51 1.39
N GLY A 64 -7.34 -4.24 1.09
CA GLY A 64 -8.34 -3.25 0.66
C GLY A 64 -8.89 -2.38 1.79
N ALA A 65 -9.89 -1.57 1.46
CA ALA A 65 -10.60 -0.75 2.42
C ALA A 65 -11.52 -1.59 3.31
N ASP A 66 -11.76 -1.14 4.54
CA ASP A 66 -12.64 -1.79 5.50
C ASP A 66 -14.11 -1.58 5.10
N ILE A 67 -14.67 -2.54 4.36
CA ILE A 67 -16.04 -2.46 3.80
C ILE A 67 -17.08 -2.17 4.90
N LYS A 68 -16.85 -2.65 6.12
CA LYS A 68 -17.77 -2.40 7.26
C LYS A 68 -17.85 -0.93 7.65
N GLU A 69 -16.78 -0.15 7.42
CA GLU A 69 -16.79 1.30 7.64
C GLU A 69 -17.53 2.05 6.53
N MET A 70 -17.59 1.46 5.34
CA MET A 70 -18.06 2.10 4.12
C MET A 70 -19.50 1.77 3.75
N SER A 71 -20.02 0.58 4.14
CA SER A 71 -21.28 0.04 3.61
C SER A 71 -22.50 0.91 3.87
N ASP A 72 -22.50 1.63 5.01
CA ASP A 72 -23.68 2.33 5.50
C ASP A 72 -23.64 3.84 5.18
N LYS A 73 -22.55 4.31 4.58
CA LYS A 73 -22.36 5.73 4.23
C LYS A 73 -23.07 6.08 2.92
N ALA A 74 -23.77 7.21 2.90
CA ALA A 74 -24.39 7.70 1.68
C ALA A 74 -23.33 8.25 0.71
N ALA A 75 -23.59 8.15 -0.60
CA ALA A 75 -22.67 8.64 -1.62
C ALA A 75 -22.40 10.15 -1.50
N ALA A 76 -23.39 10.92 -1.05
CA ALA A 76 -23.23 12.36 -0.80
C ALA A 76 -22.22 12.64 0.32
N ASP A 77 -22.21 11.85 1.39
CA ASP A 77 -21.29 12.00 2.51
C ASP A 77 -19.85 11.67 2.05
N PHE A 78 -19.67 10.61 1.26
CA PHE A 78 -18.35 10.31 0.66
C PHE A 78 -17.78 11.48 -0.15
N PHE A 79 -18.65 12.18 -0.89
CA PHE A 79 -18.25 13.33 -1.69
C PHE A 79 -17.91 14.54 -0.80
N LEU A 80 -18.76 14.86 0.18
CA LEU A 80 -18.58 16.01 1.06
C LEU A 80 -17.40 15.85 2.02
N ASP A 81 -17.17 14.64 2.51
CA ASP A 81 -16.05 14.29 3.40
C ASP A 81 -14.72 14.19 2.66
N ASP A 82 -14.74 14.15 1.32
CA ASP A 82 -13.57 13.88 0.48
C ASP A 82 -12.78 12.65 0.98
N PHE A 83 -13.53 11.58 1.27
CA PHE A 83 -13.13 10.49 2.18
C PHE A 83 -11.76 9.85 1.88
N PHE A 84 -11.35 9.81 0.60
CA PHE A 84 -10.08 9.19 0.20
C PHE A 84 -8.92 10.19 0.02
N SER A 85 -9.17 11.50 0.01
CA SER A 85 -8.11 12.47 -0.25
C SER A 85 -6.99 12.50 0.79
N PRO A 86 -7.22 12.24 2.10
CA PRO A 86 -6.13 12.28 3.08
C PRO A 86 -5.01 11.29 2.78
N TRP A 87 -5.31 10.13 2.19
CA TRP A 87 -4.28 9.17 1.79
C TRP A 87 -3.22 9.78 0.87
N THR A 88 -3.64 10.57 -0.13
CA THR A 88 -2.69 11.26 -1.01
C THR A 88 -2.23 12.59 -0.43
N ALA A 89 -3.11 13.34 0.25
CA ALA A 89 -2.80 14.68 0.75
C ALA A 89 -1.82 14.66 1.94
N GLU A 90 -1.95 13.68 2.82
CA GLU A 90 -1.19 13.62 4.08
C GLU A 90 0.02 12.69 3.97
N ILE A 91 -0.08 11.58 3.24
CA ILE A 91 1.05 10.66 3.09
C ILE A 91 1.93 11.09 1.91
N VAL A 92 1.39 11.11 0.69
CA VAL A 92 2.19 11.36 -0.53
C VAL A 92 2.63 12.83 -0.63
N LYS A 93 1.71 13.79 -0.46
CA LYS A 93 2.03 15.20 -0.70
C LYS A 93 2.84 15.85 0.43
N LYS A 94 2.92 15.27 1.63
CA LYS A 94 3.70 15.83 2.75
C LYS A 94 5.01 15.09 3.01
N THR A 95 5.12 13.83 2.63
CA THR A 95 6.39 13.10 2.69
C THR A 95 7.30 13.55 1.55
N ARG A 96 8.47 14.07 1.88
CA ARG A 96 9.50 14.51 0.90
C ARG A 96 10.64 13.51 0.77
N LYS A 97 10.85 12.72 1.82
CA LYS A 97 11.90 11.70 1.85
C LYS A 97 11.41 10.40 1.20
N PRO A 98 12.31 9.58 0.63
CA PRO A 98 11.91 8.35 -0.06
C PRO A 98 11.24 7.33 0.85
N TRP A 99 10.26 6.61 0.33
CA TRP A 99 9.69 5.45 1.01
C TRP A 99 9.29 4.32 0.05
N ILE A 100 9.48 3.10 0.55
CA ILE A 100 9.36 1.85 -0.21
C ILE A 100 8.23 1.02 0.37
N ALA A 101 7.42 0.40 -0.48
CA ALA A 101 6.48 -0.63 -0.04
C ALA A 101 7.14 -2.02 -0.12
N ALA A 102 7.25 -2.70 1.02
CA ALA A 102 7.60 -4.11 1.12
C ALA A 102 6.31 -4.94 1.16
N VAL A 103 5.88 -5.47 0.01
CA VAL A 103 4.60 -6.18 -0.11
C VAL A 103 4.79 -7.67 0.22
N ASN A 104 4.42 -8.05 1.44
CA ASN A 104 4.59 -9.40 2.00
C ASN A 104 3.54 -10.42 1.54
N GLY A 105 2.38 -9.97 1.05
CA GLY A 105 1.28 -10.85 0.65
C GLY A 105 0.24 -10.15 -0.21
N PHE A 106 -1.05 -10.31 0.11
CA PHE A 106 -2.14 -9.61 -0.58
C PHE A 106 -2.00 -8.08 -0.47
N ALA A 107 -1.98 -7.40 -1.62
CA ALA A 107 -2.15 -5.96 -1.78
C ALA A 107 -3.32 -5.74 -2.74
N LEU A 108 -4.53 -5.59 -2.20
CA LEU A 108 -5.77 -5.57 -2.98
C LEU A 108 -6.51 -4.26 -2.78
N GLY A 109 -7.15 -3.75 -3.85
CA GLY A 109 -7.92 -2.51 -3.85
C GLY A 109 -7.15 -1.35 -3.24
N GLY A 110 -7.72 -0.68 -2.23
CA GLY A 110 -7.04 0.34 -1.43
C GLY A 110 -5.63 -0.04 -0.93
N GLY A 111 -5.37 -1.32 -0.64
CA GLY A 111 -4.02 -1.80 -0.28
C GLY A 111 -3.05 -1.86 -1.46
N CYS A 112 -3.53 -2.22 -2.65
CA CYS A 112 -2.76 -2.10 -3.89
C CYS A 112 -2.50 -0.62 -4.21
N GLU A 113 -3.50 0.24 -4.00
CA GLU A 113 -3.40 1.68 -4.22
C GLU A 113 -2.39 2.32 -3.26
N LEU A 114 -2.39 1.94 -1.98
CA LEU A 114 -1.40 2.38 -0.99
C LEU A 114 0.01 1.91 -1.36
N ALA A 115 0.19 0.66 -1.80
CA ALA A 115 1.50 0.19 -2.26
C ALA A 115 2.01 1.02 -3.45
N MET A 116 1.13 1.35 -4.41
CA MET A 116 1.47 2.21 -5.55
C MET A 116 1.71 3.69 -5.20
N MET A 117 1.42 4.11 -3.96
CA MET A 117 1.77 5.46 -3.49
C MET A 117 3.25 5.58 -3.11
N ALA A 118 3.94 4.46 -2.88
CA ALA A 118 5.38 4.42 -2.61
C ALA A 118 6.18 4.83 -3.85
N ASP A 119 7.45 5.19 -3.65
CA ASP A 119 8.35 5.51 -4.75
C ASP A 119 8.60 4.27 -5.63
N PHE A 120 8.72 3.10 -5.00
CA PHE A 120 8.71 1.80 -5.66
C PHE A 120 8.31 0.68 -4.69
N ILE A 121 8.12 -0.50 -5.25
CA ILE A 121 7.63 -1.68 -4.53
C ILE A 121 8.65 -2.81 -4.68
N ILE A 122 9.00 -3.45 -3.57
CA ILE A 122 9.65 -4.77 -3.53
C ILE A 122 8.60 -5.76 -3.01
N ALA A 123 8.45 -6.91 -3.66
CA ALA A 123 7.42 -7.87 -3.29
C ALA A 123 7.99 -9.24 -2.96
N SER A 124 7.35 -9.88 -1.99
CA SER A 124 7.46 -11.31 -1.73
C SER A 124 6.99 -12.11 -2.95
N ASP A 125 7.61 -13.27 -3.21
CA ASP A 125 7.14 -14.28 -4.17
C ASP A 125 5.70 -14.76 -3.92
N LYS A 126 5.20 -14.64 -2.68
CA LYS A 126 3.80 -14.91 -2.31
C LYS A 126 2.83 -13.76 -2.61
N ALA A 127 3.32 -12.58 -3.00
CA ALA A 127 2.49 -11.40 -3.15
C ALA A 127 1.47 -11.53 -4.30
N LYS A 128 0.29 -10.95 -4.09
CA LYS A 128 -0.78 -10.85 -5.10
C LYS A 128 -1.34 -9.44 -5.10
N PHE A 129 -1.41 -8.85 -6.29
CA PHE A 129 -1.91 -7.48 -6.53
C PHE A 129 -3.27 -7.52 -7.22
N GLY A 130 -4.11 -6.51 -7.03
CA GLY A 130 -5.39 -6.45 -7.75
C GLY A 130 -6.27 -5.26 -7.39
N GLN A 131 -7.24 -4.99 -8.27
CA GLN A 131 -8.29 -3.97 -8.10
C GLN A 131 -9.68 -4.64 -8.15
N PRO A 132 -10.08 -5.37 -7.08
CA PRO A 132 -11.31 -6.16 -7.07
C PRO A 132 -12.59 -5.34 -6.82
N GLU A 133 -12.53 -4.01 -6.76
CA GLU A 133 -13.64 -3.08 -6.47
C GLU A 133 -14.89 -3.34 -7.32
N ILE A 134 -14.70 -3.76 -8.58
CA ILE A 134 -15.80 -4.08 -9.49
C ILE A 134 -16.73 -5.19 -8.93
N LYS A 135 -16.20 -6.08 -8.09
CA LYS A 135 -16.99 -7.14 -7.42
C LYS A 135 -17.93 -6.59 -6.35
N LEU A 136 -17.72 -5.35 -5.92
CA LEU A 136 -18.57 -4.61 -4.99
C LEU A 136 -19.42 -3.55 -5.72
N GLY A 137 -19.35 -3.49 -7.06
CA GLY A 137 -20.08 -2.50 -7.86
C GLY A 137 -19.49 -1.09 -7.78
N VAL A 138 -18.23 -0.94 -7.38
CA VAL A 138 -17.53 0.36 -7.30
C VAL A 138 -16.24 0.34 -8.10
N ALA A 139 -15.60 1.50 -8.26
CA ALA A 139 -14.31 1.64 -8.94
C ALA A 139 -13.18 1.92 -7.92
N PRO A 140 -11.90 1.69 -8.29
CA PRO A 140 -10.75 2.06 -7.44
C PRO A 140 -10.76 3.56 -7.09
N GLY A 141 -10.74 3.86 -5.80
CA GLY A 141 -11.01 5.21 -5.25
C GLY A 141 -9.79 5.96 -4.74
N MET A 142 -8.67 5.28 -4.46
CA MET A 142 -7.43 5.89 -3.93
C MET A 142 -6.37 6.10 -5.03
N GLY A 143 -6.79 6.14 -6.29
CA GLY A 143 -5.96 6.44 -7.46
C GLY A 143 -5.51 5.22 -8.25
N GLY A 144 -6.12 4.05 -8.05
CA GLY A 144 -5.81 2.79 -8.72
C GLY A 144 -5.97 2.87 -10.22
N SER A 145 -7.05 3.49 -10.71
CA SER A 145 -7.24 3.76 -12.15
C SER A 145 -6.15 4.65 -12.76
N GLN A 146 -5.43 5.41 -11.91
CA GLN A 146 -4.42 6.38 -12.31
C GLN A 146 -3.01 5.80 -12.22
N ARG A 147 -2.60 5.34 -11.05
CA ARG A 147 -1.23 4.85 -10.79
C ARG A 147 -0.99 3.50 -11.47
N LEU A 148 -1.95 2.58 -11.41
CA LEU A 148 -1.82 1.28 -12.08
C LEU A 148 -1.63 1.47 -13.58
N THR A 149 -2.49 2.28 -14.21
CA THR A 149 -2.42 2.55 -15.65
C THR A 149 -1.10 3.19 -16.07
N ARG A 150 -0.53 4.07 -15.23
CA ARG A 150 0.79 4.68 -15.48
C ARG A 150 1.93 3.67 -15.34
N ALA A 151 1.81 2.72 -14.41
CA ALA A 151 2.83 1.69 -14.18
C ALA A 151 2.81 0.58 -15.25
N ILE A 152 1.63 0.02 -15.56
CA ILE A 152 1.49 -1.23 -16.35
C ILE A 152 0.81 -1.04 -17.71
N GLY A 153 0.45 0.20 -18.05
CA GLY A 153 -0.24 0.53 -19.30
C GLY A 153 -1.74 0.20 -19.31
N LYS A 154 -2.41 0.68 -20.35
CA LYS A 154 -3.88 0.66 -20.47
C LYS A 154 -4.47 -0.75 -20.45
N SER A 155 -3.98 -1.65 -21.30
CA SER A 155 -4.64 -2.94 -21.55
C SER A 155 -4.73 -3.79 -20.29
N LYS A 156 -3.62 -3.89 -19.57
CA LYS A 156 -3.54 -4.71 -18.36
C LYS A 156 -4.26 -4.07 -17.18
N SER A 157 -4.15 -2.74 -17.04
CA SER A 157 -4.93 -2.01 -16.02
C SER A 157 -6.44 -2.19 -16.22
N MET A 158 -6.94 -2.08 -17.46
CA MET A 158 -8.35 -2.31 -17.76
C MET A 158 -8.78 -3.75 -17.49
N GLU A 159 -7.96 -4.73 -17.87
CA GLU A 159 -8.24 -6.14 -17.58
C GLU A 159 -8.38 -6.36 -16.06
N MET A 160 -7.43 -5.84 -15.26
CA MET A 160 -7.47 -5.98 -13.80
C MET A 160 -8.66 -5.28 -13.18
N CYS A 161 -8.93 -4.02 -13.54
CA CYS A 161 -10.02 -3.22 -12.97
C CYS A 161 -11.42 -3.72 -13.37
N LEU A 162 -11.60 -4.20 -14.60
CA LEU A 162 -12.91 -4.63 -15.11
C LEU A 162 -13.26 -6.08 -14.75
N THR A 163 -12.25 -6.93 -14.47
CA THR A 163 -12.47 -8.33 -14.07
C THR A 163 -12.29 -8.55 -12.57
N GLY A 164 -11.56 -7.67 -11.88
CA GLY A 164 -11.12 -7.88 -10.51
C GLY A 164 -10.20 -9.09 -10.34
N ARG A 165 -9.46 -9.48 -11.40
CA ARG A 165 -8.46 -10.56 -11.30
C ARG A 165 -7.27 -10.12 -10.46
N MET A 166 -6.63 -11.10 -9.83
CA MET A 166 -5.36 -10.89 -9.15
C MET A 166 -4.19 -11.14 -10.09
N MET A 167 -3.09 -10.42 -9.85
CA MET A 167 -1.81 -10.49 -10.53
C MET A 167 -0.76 -11.04 -9.57
N ALA A 168 0.02 -12.02 -10.02
CA ALA A 168 1.12 -12.59 -9.24
C ALA A 168 2.35 -11.67 -9.24
N ALA A 169 3.23 -11.80 -8.25
CA ALA A 169 4.45 -11.01 -8.10
C ALA A 169 5.32 -11.02 -9.37
N GLU A 170 5.51 -12.18 -10.00
CA GLU A 170 6.33 -12.30 -11.21
C GLU A 170 5.67 -11.62 -12.42
N GLU A 171 4.33 -11.63 -12.51
CA GLU A 171 3.64 -10.85 -13.53
C GLU A 171 3.75 -9.35 -13.24
N ALA A 172 3.65 -8.95 -11.97
CA ALA A 172 3.75 -7.56 -11.54
C ALA A 172 5.12 -6.96 -11.89
N GLU A 173 6.20 -7.71 -11.68
CA GLU A 173 7.57 -7.31 -12.00
C GLU A 173 7.75 -7.16 -13.52
N ARG A 174 7.39 -8.18 -14.30
CA ARG A 174 7.41 -8.11 -15.78
C ARG A 174 6.52 -7.02 -16.37
N SER A 175 5.51 -6.58 -15.63
CA SER A 175 4.57 -5.53 -16.06
C SER A 175 4.95 -4.15 -15.55
N ASN A 176 6.09 -3.99 -14.86
CA ASN A 176 6.58 -2.74 -14.29
C ASN A 176 5.71 -2.16 -13.15
N LEU A 177 4.91 -3.00 -12.49
CA LEU A 177 4.19 -2.61 -11.27
C LEU A 177 5.12 -2.56 -10.05
N ILE A 178 6.06 -3.50 -9.97
CA ILE A 178 7.02 -3.63 -8.88
C ILE A 178 8.44 -3.68 -9.44
N ALA A 179 9.42 -3.31 -8.63
CA ALA A 179 10.82 -3.24 -9.05
C ALA A 179 11.50 -4.62 -9.07
N ARG A 180 11.21 -5.48 -8.08
CA ARG A 180 11.71 -6.86 -8.03
C ARG A 180 10.89 -7.75 -7.10
N VAL A 181 11.01 -9.06 -7.33
CA VAL A 181 10.50 -10.13 -6.46
C VAL A 181 11.66 -10.68 -5.64
N VAL A 182 11.42 -10.97 -4.35
CA VAL A 182 12.36 -11.64 -3.44
C VAL A 182 11.65 -12.77 -2.69
N PRO A 183 12.37 -13.79 -2.19
CA PRO A 183 11.79 -14.80 -1.32
C PRO A 183 11.05 -14.15 -0.13
N HIS A 184 9.88 -14.68 0.22
CA HIS A 184 9.06 -14.11 1.30
C HIS A 184 9.83 -13.89 2.62
N GLU A 185 10.67 -14.87 2.98
CA GLU A 185 11.47 -14.86 4.20
C GLU A 185 12.54 -13.76 4.23
N ASP A 186 13.00 -13.34 3.05
CA ASP A 186 14.04 -12.32 2.91
C ASP A 186 13.48 -10.92 2.67
N LEU A 187 12.16 -10.77 2.48
CA LEU A 187 11.55 -9.52 2.01
C LEU A 187 11.97 -8.29 2.82
N ILE A 188 11.89 -8.36 4.15
CA ILE A 188 12.21 -7.22 5.00
C ILE A 188 13.72 -6.93 4.96
N ALA A 189 14.55 -7.96 5.11
CA ALA A 189 16.01 -7.80 5.09
C ALA A 189 16.49 -7.21 3.75
N GLU A 190 15.99 -7.72 2.62
CA GLU A 190 16.34 -7.22 1.28
C GLU A 190 15.81 -5.80 1.02
N THR A 191 14.66 -5.44 1.60
CA THR A 191 14.13 -4.08 1.44
C THR A 191 14.91 -3.08 2.29
N LEU A 192 15.22 -3.40 3.55
CA LEU A 192 15.99 -2.52 4.46
C LEU A 192 17.43 -2.25 3.96
N LYS A 193 17.98 -3.17 3.16
CA LYS A 193 19.31 -3.04 2.55
C LYS A 193 19.36 -2.11 1.32
N THR A 194 18.21 -1.86 0.68
CA THR A 194 18.12 -1.12 -0.60
C THR A 194 18.35 0.37 -0.38
#